data_AF-A0A151ZDC6-F1
#
_entry.id   AF-A0A151ZDC6-F1
#
_cell.length_a   1.000
_cell.length_b   1.000
_cell.length_c   1.000
_cell.angle_alpha   90.00
_cell.angle_beta   90.00
_cell.angle_gamma   90.00
#
_symmetry.space_group_name_H-M   'P 1'
#
loop_
_entity.id
_entity.type
_entity.pdbx_description
1 polymer ?
#
loop_
_entity_poly.entity_id
_entity_poly.type
_entity_poly.pdbx_seq_one_letter_code
_entity_poly.pdbx_strand_id
1 'polypeptide(L)'
;MVKRVKGTFERPIVIGSISSVLQKKIDGSAHTHRWTAYIRGMNNEELPFVKKVVFHLHQSFKNPNRVVEQAPFEMSETGWGEFDLGVTVYFTDPLEKPLDLFHLLRLHPPEGMKSSRQPVVSETLDVIVFQDPSESFYNLIKQPEKVSELANPSFQIAGDQNLSIQDQQEINKLVEARSKTLTEVQKYRDLCKQKESESLSLFQQILGVEKQKLILQKKLEKYQSTLKNPTNFGNFHHPSQLFSSTSPVPLPSPSLKPPPPAYVAGNPNGIQLPPQYAPIQLQDYK
;
A
#
# COMPACT_ATOMS: atom_id res chain seq x y z
N MET A 1 6.17 17.13 -27.29
CA MET A 1 5.48 16.05 -26.57
C MET A 1 6.42 15.55 -25.49
N VAL A 2 6.05 15.59 -24.22
CA VAL A 2 6.90 15.10 -23.12
C VAL A 2 6.91 13.57 -23.16
N LYS A 3 8.11 12.97 -23.23
CA LYS A 3 8.26 11.51 -23.22
C LYS A 3 7.94 10.98 -21.82
N ARG A 4 7.11 9.94 -21.74
CA ARG A 4 6.67 9.30 -20.50
C ARG A 4 7.18 7.86 -20.43
N VAL A 5 7.50 7.42 -19.23
CA VAL A 5 7.93 6.04 -18.96
C VAL A 5 6.70 5.27 -18.50
N LYS A 6 6.26 4.26 -19.28
CA LYS A 6 5.07 3.48 -18.93
C LYS A 6 5.31 2.64 -17.67
N GLY A 7 4.39 2.72 -16.72
CA GLY A 7 4.38 1.88 -15.53
C GLY A 7 4.04 2.63 -14.25
N THR A 8 4.00 1.84 -13.17
CA THR A 8 3.80 2.31 -11.80
C THR A 8 5.15 2.33 -11.09
N PHE A 9 5.51 3.47 -10.50
CA PHE A 9 6.74 3.61 -9.74
C PHE A 9 6.46 4.11 -8.34
N GLU A 10 7.13 3.53 -7.36
CA GLU A 10 6.84 3.74 -5.96
C GLU A 10 8.05 4.28 -5.21
N ARG A 11 7.80 5.16 -4.25
CA ARG A 11 8.81 5.69 -3.33
C ARG A 11 8.32 5.63 -1.89
N PRO A 12 8.96 4.81 -1.04
CA PRO A 12 8.70 4.82 0.39
C PRO A 12 9.10 6.16 1.01
N ILE A 13 8.25 6.67 1.88
CA ILE A 13 8.49 7.89 2.67
C ILE A 13 8.14 7.63 4.13
N VAL A 14 8.79 8.38 5.01
CA VAL A 14 8.44 8.45 6.42
C VAL A 14 7.90 9.84 6.71
N ILE A 15 6.69 9.91 7.23
CA ILE A 15 6.09 11.13 7.76
C ILE A 15 6.07 10.97 9.27
N GLY A 16 6.48 12.00 10.00
CA GLY A 16 6.49 11.88 11.44
C GLY A 16 6.70 13.18 12.18
N SER A 17 6.74 13.02 13.49
CA SER A 17 7.06 14.08 14.43
C SER A 17 7.83 13.54 15.62
N ILE A 18 8.75 14.35 16.14
CA ILE A 18 9.39 14.14 17.43
C ILE A 18 8.99 15.30 18.34
N SER A 19 8.61 15.02 19.59
CA SER A 19 8.24 16.04 20.57
C SER A 19 8.92 15.82 21.91
N SER A 20 9.15 16.89 22.66
CA SER A 20 9.74 16.86 23.99
C SER A 20 9.15 17.95 24.88
N VAL A 21 9.04 17.66 26.18
CA VAL A 21 8.53 18.61 27.17
C VAL A 21 9.51 19.78 27.31
N LEU A 22 8.99 21.00 27.30
CA LEU A 22 9.77 22.21 27.57
C LEU A 22 10.19 22.23 29.05
N GLN A 23 11.50 22.36 29.31
CA GLN A 23 12.04 22.42 30.68
C GLN A 23 11.63 23.69 31.43
N LYS A 24 11.38 24.79 30.70
CA LYS A 24 10.89 26.06 31.22
C LYS A 24 9.72 26.52 30.37
N LYS A 25 8.67 27.03 31.01
CA LYS A 25 7.60 27.72 30.29
C LYS A 25 8.21 28.91 29.57
N ILE A 26 7.84 29.10 28.31
CA ILE A 26 8.19 30.32 27.57
C ILE A 26 7.36 31.44 28.19
N ASP A 27 7.99 32.53 28.60
CA ASP A 27 7.31 33.63 29.30
C ASP A 27 6.07 34.10 28.53
N GLY A 28 4.93 34.11 29.21
CA GLY A 28 3.64 34.50 28.62
C GLY A 28 2.97 33.44 27.72
N SER A 29 3.57 32.26 27.53
CA SER A 29 3.00 31.18 26.72
C SER A 29 2.54 29.98 27.55
N ALA A 30 1.40 29.41 27.16
CA ALA A 30 0.87 28.16 27.71
C ALA A 30 1.50 26.90 27.07
N HIS A 31 2.51 27.06 26.20
CA HIS A 31 3.14 25.94 25.51
C HIS A 31 3.86 25.01 26.48
N THR A 32 3.69 23.70 26.29
CA THR A 32 4.24 22.66 27.16
C THR A 32 5.29 21.81 26.46
N HIS A 33 5.27 21.76 25.12
CA HIS A 33 6.16 20.94 24.31
C HIS A 33 6.82 21.74 23.19
N ARG A 34 8.01 21.31 22.81
CA ARG A 34 8.62 21.56 21.51
C ARG A 34 8.39 20.33 20.65
N TRP A 35 8.13 20.52 19.37
CA TRP A 35 7.99 19.43 18.43
C TRP A 35 8.56 19.80 17.07
N THR A 36 9.04 18.80 16.35
CA THR A 36 9.54 18.90 14.98
C THR A 36 8.80 17.89 14.13
N ALA A 37 8.09 18.35 13.10
CA ALA A 37 7.45 17.50 12.12
C ALA A 37 8.30 17.42 10.86
N TYR A 38 8.28 16.29 10.16
CA TYR A 38 9.13 16.04 9.00
C TYR A 38 8.53 15.04 8.02
N ILE A 39 9.00 15.12 6.78
CA ILE A 39 8.89 14.07 5.77
C ILE A 39 10.28 13.78 5.19
N ARG A 40 10.61 12.49 5.07
CA ARG A 40 11.91 12.01 4.59
C ARG A 40 11.78 10.69 3.84
N GLY A 41 12.82 10.31 3.11
CA GLY A 41 12.90 8.97 2.56
C GLY A 41 13.10 7.91 3.64
N MET A 42 12.90 6.65 3.28
CA MET A 42 13.33 5.54 4.12
C MET A 42 14.83 5.70 4.43
N ASN A 43 15.29 5.33 5.63
CA ASN A 43 16.69 5.48 6.04
C ASN A 43 17.31 6.89 5.90
N ASN A 44 16.49 7.96 5.95
CA ASN A 44 16.93 9.36 5.77
C ASN A 44 17.47 9.67 4.37
N GLU A 45 16.98 8.94 3.36
CA GLU A 45 17.26 9.27 1.98
C GLU A 45 16.74 10.67 1.59
N GLU A 46 17.52 11.34 0.76
CA GLU A 46 17.08 12.52 0.04
C GLU A 46 15.89 12.20 -0.86
N LEU A 47 15.01 13.20 -1.02
CA LEU A 47 13.83 13.11 -1.87
C LEU A 47 14.00 14.07 -3.07
N PRO A 48 14.88 13.77 -4.04
CA PRO A 48 15.22 14.70 -5.13
C PRO A 48 14.04 15.01 -6.08
N PHE A 49 12.98 14.21 -6.03
CA PHE A 49 11.74 14.42 -6.77
C PHE A 49 10.77 15.38 -6.05
N VAL A 50 11.05 15.78 -4.81
CA VAL A 50 10.26 16.75 -4.03
C VAL A 50 10.83 18.15 -4.22
N LYS A 51 9.96 19.09 -4.60
CA LYS A 51 10.31 20.51 -4.79
C LYS A 51 10.15 21.32 -3.52
N LYS A 52 9.04 21.12 -2.81
CA LYS A 52 8.73 21.78 -1.54
C LYS A 52 7.66 21.01 -0.79
N VAL A 53 7.59 21.25 0.51
CA VAL A 53 6.56 20.71 1.39
C VAL A 53 5.86 21.86 2.08
N VAL A 54 4.54 21.76 2.20
CA VAL A 54 3.73 22.69 2.98
C VAL A 54 3.13 21.95 4.16
N PHE A 55 3.46 22.40 5.37
CA PHE A 55 2.87 21.91 6.60
C PHE A 55 1.69 22.81 6.98
N HIS A 56 0.51 22.21 7.12
CA HIS A 56 -0.75 22.84 7.45
C HIS A 56 -1.05 22.64 8.94
N LEU A 57 -0.68 23.63 9.74
CA LEU A 57 -0.91 23.69 11.18
C LEU A 57 -2.37 24.00 11.51
N HIS A 58 -2.76 23.76 12.75
CA HIS A 58 -4.03 24.23 13.29
C HIS A 58 -4.17 25.76 13.14
N GLN A 59 -5.39 26.25 12.91
CA GLN A 59 -5.67 27.67 12.60
C GLN A 59 -5.27 28.64 13.73
N SER A 60 -5.07 28.14 14.95
CA SER A 60 -4.58 28.94 16.08
C SER A 60 -3.13 29.38 15.95
N PHE A 61 -2.33 28.74 15.08
CA PHE A 61 -0.95 29.13 14.86
C PHE A 61 -0.87 30.34 13.94
N LYS A 62 0.05 31.27 14.24
CA LYS A 62 0.40 32.33 13.30
C LYS A 62 1.00 31.71 12.05
N ASN A 63 0.53 32.15 10.88
CA ASN A 63 0.91 31.60 9.58
C ASN A 63 0.75 30.07 9.57
N PRO A 64 -0.48 29.54 9.61
CA PRO A 64 -0.70 28.10 9.78
C PRO A 64 -0.15 27.27 8.62
N ASN A 65 0.11 27.87 7.45
CA ASN A 65 0.75 27.19 6.33
C ASN A 65 2.25 27.52 6.31
N ARG A 66 3.10 26.53 6.59
CA ARG A 66 4.57 26.65 6.61
C ARG A 66 5.16 25.99 5.39
N VAL A 67 5.89 26.75 4.58
CA VAL A 67 6.52 26.25 3.36
C VAL A 67 7.99 25.94 3.63
N VAL A 68 8.42 24.73 3.28
CA VAL A 68 9.81 24.28 3.33
C VAL A 68 10.23 23.92 1.91
N GLU A 69 11.11 24.73 1.32
CA GLU A 69 11.49 24.62 -0.09
C GLU A 69 12.72 23.76 -0.35
N GLN A 70 13.47 23.40 0.69
CA GLN A 70 14.70 22.62 0.57
C GLN A 70 14.76 21.57 1.68
N ALA A 71 15.41 20.45 1.38
CA ALA A 71 15.69 19.43 2.38
C ALA A 71 16.67 19.97 3.45
N PRO A 72 16.56 19.55 4.72
CA PRO A 72 15.57 18.62 5.26
C PRO A 72 14.16 19.23 5.29
N PHE A 73 13.16 18.46 4.83
CA PHE A 73 11.77 18.91 4.80
C PHE A 73 11.12 18.76 6.18
N GLU A 74 11.50 19.65 7.08
CA GLU A 74 11.06 19.64 8.47
C GLU A 74 10.70 21.03 8.98
N MET A 75 9.88 21.08 10.02
CA MET A 75 9.57 22.33 10.73
C MET A 75 9.43 22.10 12.22
N SER A 76 9.94 23.05 13.01
CA SER A 76 9.89 23.02 14.46
C SER A 76 8.97 24.09 15.01
N GLU A 77 8.19 23.73 16.02
CA GLU A 77 7.25 24.62 16.70
C GLU A 77 7.12 24.27 18.19
N THR A 78 6.35 25.08 18.91
CA THR A 78 5.98 24.81 20.29
C THR A 78 4.46 24.83 20.45
N GLY A 79 3.94 24.04 21.39
CA GLY A 79 2.50 23.93 21.59
C GLY A 79 2.14 23.10 22.81
N TRP A 80 0.83 22.94 23.02
CA TRP A 80 0.29 22.19 24.15
C TRP A 80 -0.72 21.10 23.73
N GLY A 81 -1.18 21.12 22.48
CA GLY A 81 -2.20 20.21 21.97
C GLY A 81 -1.70 19.33 20.84
N GLU A 82 -2.31 18.16 20.75
CA GLU A 82 -2.19 17.22 19.63
C GLU A 82 -3.23 17.56 18.56
N PHE A 83 -2.89 17.40 17.29
CA PHE A 83 -3.79 17.68 16.17
C PHE A 83 -3.36 16.95 14.90
N ASP A 84 -4.27 16.80 13.94
CA ASP A 84 -3.96 16.29 12.60
C ASP A 84 -3.21 17.36 11.80
N LEU A 85 -1.92 17.11 11.58
CA LEU A 85 -1.05 17.94 10.76
C LEU A 85 -1.23 17.57 9.28
N GLY A 86 -1.74 18.50 8.48
CA GLY A 86 -1.78 18.32 7.03
C GLY A 86 -0.39 18.55 6.43
N VAL A 87 -0.01 17.75 5.44
CA VAL A 87 1.29 17.83 4.76
C VAL A 87 1.06 17.73 3.26
N THR A 88 1.28 18.81 2.52
CA THR A 88 1.19 18.83 1.05
C THR A 88 2.58 18.80 0.43
N VAL A 89 2.86 17.77 -0.34
CA VAL A 89 4.13 17.57 -1.06
C VAL A 89 3.96 18.06 -2.50
N TYR A 90 4.81 19.00 -2.91
CA TYR A 90 4.89 19.46 -4.30
C TYR A 90 6.10 18.83 -4.98
N PHE A 91 5.89 18.30 -6.18
CA PHE A 91 6.94 17.63 -6.95
C PHE A 91 7.73 18.59 -7.83
N THR A 92 8.94 18.18 -8.22
CA THR A 92 9.80 18.95 -9.13
C THR A 92 9.23 19.01 -10.55
N ASP A 93 8.52 17.96 -10.97
CA ASP A 93 7.74 17.97 -12.22
C ASP A 93 6.40 18.71 -12.00
N PRO A 94 6.15 19.86 -12.65
CA PRO A 94 4.91 20.60 -12.50
C PRO A 94 3.69 19.89 -13.11
N LEU A 95 3.88 18.82 -13.89
CA LEU A 95 2.79 18.00 -14.42
C LEU A 95 2.26 17.00 -13.39
N GLU A 96 3.05 16.70 -12.35
CA GLU A 96 2.60 15.84 -11.24
C GLU A 96 1.80 16.66 -10.25
N LYS A 97 0.64 16.13 -9.86
CA LYS A 97 -0.25 16.80 -8.90
C LYS A 97 0.40 16.79 -7.51
N PRO A 98 0.22 17.85 -6.70
CA PRO A 98 0.60 17.82 -5.30
C PRO A 98 -0.08 16.66 -4.56
N LEU A 99 0.60 16.11 -3.57
CA LEU A 99 0.12 15.01 -2.74
C LEU A 99 -0.20 15.51 -1.34
N ASP A 100 -1.44 15.31 -0.89
CA ASP A 100 -1.90 15.65 0.46
C ASP A 100 -1.83 14.43 1.38
N LEU A 101 -1.20 14.61 2.53
CA LEU A 101 -0.97 13.60 3.56
C LEU A 101 -1.39 14.15 4.92
N PHE A 102 -1.62 13.26 5.89
CA PHE A 102 -1.96 13.63 7.26
C PHE A 102 -1.09 12.88 8.25
N HIS A 103 -0.66 13.59 9.30
CA HIS A 103 0.10 13.02 10.40
C HIS A 103 -0.50 13.48 11.72
N LEU A 104 -0.82 12.53 12.61
CA LEU A 104 -1.29 12.87 13.95
C LEU A 104 -0.09 13.29 14.81
N LEU A 105 0.02 14.59 15.11
CA LEU A 105 1.05 15.09 16.02
C LEU A 105 0.80 14.57 17.44
N ARG A 106 1.74 13.81 17.98
CA ARG A 106 1.68 13.29 19.36
C ARG A 106 2.68 14.01 20.27
N LEU A 107 2.21 14.44 21.42
CA LEU A 107 2.98 15.08 22.48
C LEU A 107 3.18 14.14 23.67
N HIS A 108 2.25 13.22 23.88
CA HIS A 108 2.28 12.29 24.99
C HIS A 108 2.59 10.86 24.54
N PRO A 109 3.31 10.09 25.38
CA PRO A 109 3.59 8.70 25.07
C PRO A 109 2.28 7.88 25.05
N PRO A 110 2.23 6.78 24.29
CA PRO A 110 1.09 5.87 24.29
C PRO A 110 0.76 5.37 25.70
N GLU A 111 -0.53 5.09 25.95
CA GLU A 111 -1.00 4.56 27.23
C GLU A 111 -0.18 3.33 27.67
N GLY A 112 0.30 3.35 28.92
CA GLY A 112 1.12 2.28 29.50
C GLY A 112 2.64 2.58 29.58
N MET A 113 3.13 3.62 28.89
CA MET A 113 4.53 4.05 28.99
C MET A 113 4.69 5.20 30.01
N LYS A 114 5.41 4.96 31.12
CA LYS A 114 5.46 5.88 32.27
C LYS A 114 6.47 7.03 32.16
N SER A 115 7.27 7.14 31.10
CA SER A 115 8.38 8.10 31.03
C SER A 115 7.95 9.43 30.39
N SER A 116 7.66 10.44 31.21
CA SER A 116 7.36 11.81 30.76
C SER A 116 8.57 12.64 30.32
N ARG A 117 9.80 12.13 30.49
CA ARG A 117 11.05 12.86 30.18
C ARG A 117 11.70 12.48 28.85
N GLN A 118 11.25 11.40 28.23
CA GLN A 118 11.81 10.94 26.95
C GLN A 118 11.08 11.64 25.80
N PRO A 119 11.77 11.99 24.70
CA PRO A 119 11.10 12.48 23.50
C PRO A 119 10.07 11.46 23.00
N VAL A 120 8.90 11.94 22.60
CA VAL A 120 7.87 11.12 21.95
C VAL A 120 8.11 11.16 20.45
N VAL A 121 8.24 9.98 19.85
CA VAL A 121 8.41 9.82 18.40
C VAL A 121 7.15 9.17 17.84
N SER A 122 6.56 9.78 16.83
CA SER A 122 5.43 9.22 16.09
C SER A 122 5.72 9.29 14.60
N GLU A 123 5.82 8.14 13.95
CA GLU A 123 6.14 8.01 12.53
C GLU A 123 5.19 7.04 11.84
N THR A 124 4.87 7.34 10.58
CA THR A 124 4.14 6.46 9.68
C THR A 124 4.96 6.25 8.41
N LEU A 125 5.10 4.99 7.99
CA LEU A 125 5.69 4.63 6.71
C LEU A 125 4.60 4.62 5.64
N ASP A 126 4.75 5.47 4.63
CA ASP A 126 3.84 5.56 3.49
C ASP A 126 4.57 5.34 2.16
N VAL A 127 3.83 5.22 1.06
CA VAL A 127 4.37 4.98 -0.28
C VAL A 127 3.73 5.95 -1.27
N ILE A 128 4.55 6.80 -1.87
CA ILE A 128 4.12 7.65 -2.98
C ILE A 128 4.12 6.81 -4.27
N VAL A 129 3.02 6.88 -5.03
CA VAL A 129 2.86 6.17 -6.29
C VAL A 129 2.81 7.16 -7.45
N PHE A 130 3.69 6.97 -8.43
CA PHE A 130 3.78 7.75 -9.66
C PHE A 130 3.35 6.90 -10.85
N GLN A 131 2.38 7.40 -11.63
CA GLN A 131 1.81 6.71 -12.79
C GLN A 131 2.28 7.36 -14.08
N ASP A 132 2.94 6.58 -14.93
CA ASP A 132 3.49 7.02 -16.21
C ASP A 132 4.26 8.37 -16.14
N PRO A 133 5.26 8.53 -15.24
CA PRO A 133 5.96 9.79 -15.04
C PRO A 133 6.71 10.25 -16.30
N SER A 134 7.00 11.55 -16.38
CA SER A 134 7.92 12.05 -17.42
C SER A 134 9.29 11.39 -17.29
N GLU A 135 10.01 11.24 -18.39
CA GLU A 135 11.34 10.59 -18.37
C GLU A 135 12.34 11.33 -17.45
N SER A 136 12.30 12.66 -17.42
CA SER A 136 13.10 13.46 -16.49
C SER A 136 12.74 13.21 -15.02
N PHE A 137 11.44 13.10 -14.72
CA PHE A 137 10.98 12.88 -13.35
C PHE A 137 11.22 11.44 -12.89
N TYR A 138 11.03 10.46 -13.78
CA TYR A 138 11.38 9.06 -13.56
C TYR A 138 12.84 8.89 -13.10
N ASN A 139 13.76 9.63 -13.71
CA ASN A 139 15.17 9.58 -13.32
C ASN A 139 15.38 10.08 -11.87
N LEU A 140 14.61 11.06 -11.40
CA LEU A 140 14.66 11.52 -10.00
C LEU A 140 14.04 10.50 -9.04
N ILE A 141 12.93 9.87 -9.44
CA ILE A 141 12.29 8.78 -8.67
C ILE A 141 13.27 7.61 -8.49
N LYS A 142 14.04 7.27 -9.52
CA LYS A 142 14.97 6.12 -9.50
C LYS A 142 16.36 6.42 -8.98
N GLN A 143 16.66 7.65 -8.55
CA GLN A 143 17.99 7.96 -8.03
C GLN A 143 18.34 7.05 -6.83
N PRO A 144 19.58 6.55 -6.77
CA PRO A 144 20.03 5.71 -5.66
C PRO A 144 20.03 6.49 -4.35
N GLU A 145 19.89 5.74 -3.26
CA GLU A 145 19.78 6.22 -1.88
C GLU A 145 20.98 7.11 -1.49
N LYS A 146 20.83 8.44 -1.57
CA LYS A 146 21.75 9.38 -0.92
C LYS A 146 21.22 9.67 0.47
N VAL A 147 21.94 9.24 1.50
CA VAL A 147 21.59 9.53 2.89
C VAL A 147 21.95 10.99 3.18
N SER A 148 20.98 11.79 3.58
CA SER A 148 21.24 13.17 4.01
C SER A 148 21.78 13.17 5.44
N GLU A 149 23.06 13.53 5.61
CA GLU A 149 23.71 13.67 6.93
C GLU A 149 22.98 14.67 7.85
N LEU A 150 22.32 15.67 7.26
CA LEU A 150 21.58 16.74 7.95
C LEU A 150 20.13 16.38 8.32
N ALA A 151 19.60 15.24 7.87
CA ALA A 151 18.17 14.89 7.99
C ALA A 151 17.82 14.08 9.26
N ASN A 152 18.60 14.23 10.34
CA ASN A 152 18.34 13.59 11.62
C ASN A 152 17.84 14.62 12.65
N PRO A 153 16.51 14.76 12.84
CA PRO A 153 15.94 15.75 13.77
C PRO A 153 16.28 15.45 15.23
N SER A 154 16.72 14.23 15.54
CA SER A 154 17.24 13.83 16.85
C SER A 154 18.43 14.68 17.30
N PHE A 155 19.27 15.20 16.38
CA PHE A 155 20.40 16.07 16.73
C PHE A 155 19.97 17.47 17.19
N GLN A 156 18.85 18.00 16.71
CA GLN A 156 18.41 19.37 17.04
C GLN A 156 17.64 19.45 18.36
N ILE A 157 17.00 18.35 18.77
CA ILE A 157 16.19 18.29 20.01
C ILE A 157 17.06 17.89 21.22
N ALA A 158 18.10 17.07 21.01
CA ALA A 158 19.09 16.74 22.02
C ALA A 158 20.17 17.85 22.07
N GLY A 159 19.83 19.02 22.60
CA GLY A 159 20.77 20.13 22.70
C GLY A 159 22.12 19.70 23.28
N ASP A 160 23.20 19.94 22.52
CA ASP A 160 24.63 19.90 22.90
C ASP A 160 25.00 18.98 24.09
N GLN A 161 24.66 17.70 24.00
CA GLN A 161 25.25 16.67 24.84
C GLN A 161 26.13 15.82 23.94
N ASN A 162 27.45 15.90 24.12
CA ASN A 162 28.38 14.94 23.51
C ASN A 162 27.93 13.53 23.95
N LEU A 163 27.36 12.77 23.01
CA LEU A 163 26.88 11.41 23.27
C LEU A 163 28.05 10.52 23.71
N SER A 164 27.84 9.71 24.74
CA SER A 164 28.83 8.72 25.15
C SER A 164 29.04 7.69 24.03
N ILE A 165 30.21 7.05 23.99
CA ILE A 165 30.47 5.93 23.07
C ILE A 165 29.41 4.83 23.25
N GLN A 166 28.92 4.62 24.48
CA GLN A 166 27.85 3.66 24.76
C GLN A 166 26.51 4.10 24.14
N ASP A 167 26.14 5.38 24.27
CA ASP A 167 24.93 5.92 23.65
C ASP A 167 24.99 5.78 22.13
N GLN A 168 26.15 6.05 21.53
CA GLN A 168 26.36 5.91 20.09
C GLN A 168 26.21 4.45 19.63
N GLN A 169 26.70 3.49 20.41
CA GLN A 169 26.54 2.07 20.12
C GLN A 169 25.08 1.62 20.23
N GLU A 170 24.34 2.11 21.23
CA GLU A 170 22.91 1.83 21.37
C GLU A 170 22.08 2.45 20.23
N ILE A 171 22.38 3.70 19.86
CA ILE A 171 21.77 4.36 18.71
C ILE A 171 21.99 3.53 17.44
N ASN A 172 23.22 3.06 17.19
CA ASN A 172 23.51 2.25 16.00
C ASN A 172 22.71 0.94 15.99
N LYS A 173 22.58 0.26 17.14
CA LYS A 173 21.73 -0.94 17.27
C LYS A 173 20.26 -0.65 16.99
N LEU A 174 19.74 0.47 17.48
CA LEU A 174 18.35 0.89 17.25
C LEU A 174 18.10 1.25 15.79
N VAL A 175 19.05 1.96 15.14
CA VAL A 175 18.97 2.29 13.71
C VAL A 175 18.99 1.01 12.87
N GLU A 176 19.86 0.06 13.20
CA GLU A 176 19.92 -1.24 12.52
C GLU A 176 18.62 -2.04 12.71
N ALA A 177 18.10 -2.11 13.94
CA ALA A 177 16.83 -2.77 14.24
C ALA A 177 15.68 -2.13 13.46
N ARG A 178 15.59 -0.79 13.46
CA ARG A 178 14.59 -0.04 12.68
C ARG A 178 14.70 -0.35 11.19
N SER A 179 15.91 -0.34 10.64
CA SER A 179 16.15 -0.66 9.22
C SER A 179 15.70 -2.09 8.88
N LYS A 180 16.00 -3.07 9.74
CA LYS A 180 15.52 -4.45 9.59
C LYS A 180 14.00 -4.54 9.62
N THR A 181 13.35 -3.91 10.61
CA THR A 181 11.89 -3.90 10.72
C THR A 181 11.24 -3.24 9.51
N LEU A 182 11.76 -2.11 9.03
CA LEU A 182 11.25 -1.45 7.82
C LEU A 182 11.41 -2.32 6.58
N THR A 183 12.54 -3.03 6.44
CA THR A 183 12.77 -3.98 5.35
C THR A 183 11.77 -5.14 5.39
N GLU A 184 11.47 -5.68 6.57
CA GLU A 184 10.44 -6.72 6.72
C GLU A 184 9.05 -6.18 6.36
N VAL A 185 8.69 -4.99 6.82
CA VAL A 185 7.42 -4.34 6.45
C VAL A 185 7.32 -4.18 4.93
N GLN A 186 8.39 -3.74 4.27
CA GLN A 186 8.42 -3.63 2.80
C GLN A 186 8.24 -4.99 2.13
N LYS A 187 8.95 -6.02 2.60
CA LYS A 187 8.80 -7.40 2.10
C LYS A 187 7.36 -7.91 2.22
N TYR A 188 6.70 -7.69 3.35
CA TYR A 188 5.30 -8.09 3.53
C TYR A 188 4.34 -7.31 2.62
N ARG A 189 4.59 -6.02 2.38
CA ARG A 189 3.82 -5.24 1.40
C ARG A 189 3.96 -5.80 -0.01
N ASP A 190 5.18 -6.12 -0.43
CA ASP A 190 5.45 -6.69 -1.75
C ASP A 190 4.78 -8.06 -1.92
N LEU A 191 4.81 -8.89 -0.87
CA LEU A 191 4.11 -10.18 -0.84
C LEU A 191 2.60 -10.01 -0.95
N CYS A 192 2.01 -9.06 -0.21
CA CYS A 192 0.57 -8.74 -0.32
C CYS A 192 0.19 -8.34 -1.75
N LYS A 193 0.98 -7.47 -2.39
CA LYS A 193 0.77 -7.07 -3.80
C LYS A 193 0.82 -8.25 -4.75
N GLN A 194 1.80 -9.16 -4.57
CA GLN A 194 1.89 -10.36 -5.38
C GLN A 194 0.64 -11.23 -5.24
N LYS A 195 0.15 -11.42 -4.00
CA LYS A 195 -1.06 -12.22 -3.73
C LYS A 195 -2.32 -11.58 -4.27
N GLU A 196 -2.42 -10.25 -4.23
CA GLU A 196 -3.52 -9.53 -4.86
C GLU A 196 -3.51 -9.72 -6.39
N SER A 197 -2.34 -9.62 -7.04
CA SER A 197 -2.20 -9.87 -8.47
C SER A 197 -2.56 -11.31 -8.85
N GLU A 198 -2.16 -12.30 -8.05
CA GLU A 198 -2.52 -13.71 -8.23
C GLU A 198 -4.03 -13.91 -8.12
N SER A 199 -4.66 -13.30 -7.11
CA SER A 199 -6.10 -13.33 -6.89
C SER A 199 -6.88 -12.75 -8.08
N LEU A 200 -6.44 -11.59 -8.60
CA LEU A 200 -7.05 -10.97 -9.78
C LEU A 200 -6.94 -11.84 -11.03
N SER A 201 -5.78 -12.48 -11.26
CA SER A 201 -5.58 -13.42 -12.36
C SER A 201 -6.52 -14.63 -12.25
N LEU A 202 -6.61 -15.21 -11.05
CA LEU A 202 -7.50 -16.36 -10.81
C LEU A 202 -8.97 -15.98 -11.04
N PHE A 203 -9.38 -14.80 -10.58
CA PHE A 203 -10.73 -14.29 -10.80
C PHE A 203 -11.04 -14.15 -12.29
N GLN A 204 -10.12 -13.64 -13.11
CA GLN A 204 -10.28 -13.57 -14.57
C GLN A 204 -10.41 -14.95 -15.21
N GLN A 205 -9.66 -15.95 -14.73
CA GLN A 205 -9.78 -17.32 -15.22
C GLN A 205 -11.15 -17.93 -14.88
N ILE A 206 -11.66 -17.72 -13.66
CA ILE A 206 -13.00 -18.17 -13.25
C ILE A 206 -14.05 -17.59 -14.19
N LEU A 207 -14.02 -16.27 -14.45
CA LEU A 207 -14.93 -15.62 -15.39
C LEU A 207 -14.85 -16.23 -16.81
N GLY A 208 -13.65 -16.64 -17.24
CA GLY A 208 -13.45 -17.34 -18.51
C GLY A 208 -14.16 -18.69 -18.56
N VAL A 209 -14.00 -19.51 -17.51
CA VAL A 209 -14.64 -20.82 -17.38
C VAL A 209 -16.16 -20.69 -17.30
N GLU A 210 -16.67 -19.71 -16.56
CA GLU A 210 -18.11 -19.46 -16.44
C GLU A 210 -18.75 -19.10 -17.80
N LYS A 211 -18.07 -18.28 -18.62
CA LYS A 211 -18.50 -18.00 -19.99
C LYS A 211 -18.56 -19.26 -20.84
N GLN A 212 -17.55 -20.13 -20.75
CA GLN A 212 -17.54 -21.40 -21.50
C GLN A 212 -18.67 -22.33 -21.05
N LYS A 213 -18.90 -22.43 -19.73
CA LYS A 213 -20.03 -23.20 -19.17
C LYS A 213 -21.36 -22.72 -19.73
N LEU A 214 -21.59 -21.40 -19.76
CA LEU A 214 -22.82 -20.82 -20.31
C LEU A 214 -23.02 -21.14 -21.79
N ILE A 215 -21.94 -21.07 -22.58
CA ILE A 215 -21.98 -21.44 -24.01
C ILE A 215 -22.37 -22.91 -24.19
N LEU A 216 -21.77 -23.80 -23.40
CA LEU A 216 -22.08 -25.24 -23.47
C LEU A 216 -23.50 -25.55 -23.02
N GLN A 217 -24.01 -24.87 -21.99
CA GLN A 217 -25.40 -24.99 -21.56
C GLN A 217 -26.37 -24.61 -22.69
N LYS A 218 -26.16 -23.47 -23.35
CA LYS A 218 -26.99 -23.05 -24.50
C LYS A 218 -26.94 -24.04 -25.67
N LYS A 219 -25.76 -24.61 -25.96
CA LYS A 219 -25.61 -25.65 -27.00
C LYS A 219 -26.38 -26.92 -26.62
N LEU A 220 -26.33 -27.32 -25.36
CA LEU A 220 -27.03 -28.50 -24.86
C LEU A 220 -28.55 -28.31 -24.93
N GLU A 221 -29.07 -27.15 -24.52
CA GLU A 221 -30.49 -26.79 -24.64
C GLU A 221 -30.96 -26.87 -26.11
N LYS A 222 -30.16 -26.30 -27.03
CA LYS A 222 -30.45 -26.38 -28.47
C LYS A 222 -30.53 -27.83 -28.95
N TYR A 223 -29.54 -28.66 -28.62
CA TYR A 223 -29.54 -30.07 -29.00
C TYR A 223 -30.76 -30.83 -28.44
N GLN A 224 -31.09 -30.63 -27.17
CA GLN A 224 -32.25 -31.24 -26.54
C GLN A 224 -33.58 -30.78 -27.18
N SER A 225 -33.68 -29.53 -27.60
CA SER A 225 -34.85 -29.02 -28.34
C SER A 225 -35.02 -29.69 -29.69
N THR A 226 -33.93 -29.97 -30.42
CA THR A 226 -33.94 -30.68 -31.70
C THR A 226 -34.41 -32.12 -31.55
N LEU A 227 -34.02 -32.81 -30.48
CA LEU A 227 -34.45 -34.19 -30.22
C LEU A 227 -35.94 -34.30 -29.87
N LYS A 228 -36.54 -33.25 -29.29
CA LYS A 228 -37.97 -33.23 -28.91
C LYS A 228 -38.91 -32.93 -30.09
N ASN A 229 -38.40 -32.44 -31.22
CA ASN A 229 -39.18 -32.16 -32.45
C ASN A 229 -38.55 -32.85 -33.68
N PRO A 230 -38.81 -34.15 -33.93
CA PRO A 230 -38.17 -34.90 -35.03
C PRO A 230 -38.74 -34.62 -36.43
N THR A 231 -39.77 -33.78 -36.57
CA THR A 231 -40.49 -33.58 -37.83
C THR A 231 -39.88 -32.48 -38.70
N ASN A 232 -38.76 -32.81 -39.37
CA ASN A 232 -38.49 -32.37 -40.74
C ASN A 232 -37.28 -33.11 -41.33
N PHE A 233 -37.49 -34.34 -41.80
CA PHE A 233 -36.61 -34.95 -42.80
C PHE A 233 -37.41 -35.13 -44.08
N GLY A 234 -37.24 -34.19 -45.01
CA GLY A 234 -37.55 -34.41 -46.41
C GLY A 234 -36.56 -35.41 -47.01
N ASN A 235 -37.09 -36.53 -47.49
CA ASN A 235 -36.59 -37.39 -48.58
C ASN A 235 -35.11 -37.27 -48.97
N PHE A 236 -34.28 -38.23 -48.56
CA PHE A 236 -33.19 -38.72 -49.43
C PHE A 236 -33.08 -40.24 -49.35
N HIS A 237 -32.93 -40.83 -50.54
CA HIS A 237 -32.98 -42.25 -50.84
C HIS A 237 -31.95 -43.10 -50.07
N HIS A 238 -32.38 -44.31 -49.73
CA HIS A 238 -31.53 -45.41 -49.28
C HIS A 238 -30.66 -45.93 -50.44
N PRO A 239 -29.37 -46.21 -50.19
CA PRO A 239 -28.75 -47.39 -50.79
C PRO A 239 -28.19 -48.28 -49.70
N SER A 240 -28.68 -49.50 -49.63
CA SER A 240 -28.18 -50.57 -48.79
C SER A 240 -26.83 -51.05 -49.33
N GLN A 241 -25.71 -50.81 -48.64
CA GLN A 241 -24.51 -51.64 -48.75
C GLN A 241 -23.78 -51.78 -47.40
N LEU A 242 -23.86 -53.00 -46.87
CA LEU A 242 -22.83 -53.85 -46.26
C LEU A 242 -21.87 -53.26 -45.20
N PHE A 243 -21.93 -53.91 -44.03
CA PHE A 243 -21.04 -53.79 -42.87
C PHE A 243 -19.54 -53.89 -43.19
N SER A 244 -18.72 -53.10 -42.47
CA SER A 244 -17.54 -53.66 -41.80
C SER A 244 -17.18 -52.87 -40.53
N SER A 245 -16.77 -53.63 -39.52
CA SER A 245 -16.49 -53.25 -38.15
C SER A 245 -15.24 -52.37 -38.02
N THR A 246 -15.35 -51.23 -37.33
CA THR A 246 -14.24 -50.70 -36.54
C THR A 246 -14.78 -50.13 -35.23
N SER A 247 -14.29 -50.68 -34.11
CA SER A 247 -14.62 -50.26 -32.75
C SER A 247 -14.25 -48.79 -32.51
N PRO A 248 -14.95 -48.06 -31.62
CA PRO A 248 -14.47 -46.76 -31.18
C PRO A 248 -13.18 -46.93 -30.38
N VAL A 249 -12.14 -46.18 -30.75
CA VAL A 249 -10.91 -46.03 -29.96
C VAL A 249 -11.28 -45.41 -28.61
N PRO A 250 -10.84 -45.95 -27.45
CA PRO A 250 -11.07 -45.30 -26.16
C PRO A 250 -10.24 -44.02 -26.06
N LEU A 251 -10.88 -42.92 -25.67
CA LEU A 251 -10.18 -41.72 -25.25
C LEU A 251 -9.41 -42.00 -23.93
N PRO A 252 -8.20 -41.46 -23.75
CA PRO A 252 -7.46 -41.63 -22.51
C PRO A 252 -8.15 -40.85 -21.37
N SER A 253 -8.44 -41.55 -20.27
CA SER A 253 -8.95 -40.96 -19.03
C SER A 253 -7.92 -39.97 -18.46
N PRO A 254 -8.29 -38.72 -18.14
CA PRO A 254 -7.42 -37.86 -17.35
C PRO A 254 -7.35 -38.41 -15.91
N SER A 255 -6.13 -38.68 -15.44
CA SER A 255 -5.87 -39.06 -14.06
C SER A 255 -6.22 -37.89 -13.13
N LEU A 256 -7.40 -37.97 -12.50
CA LEU A 256 -7.77 -37.09 -11.40
C LEU A 256 -6.81 -37.38 -10.24
N LYS A 257 -5.90 -36.44 -9.96
CA LYS A 257 -5.23 -36.41 -8.65
C LYS A 257 -6.32 -36.22 -7.59
N PRO A 258 -6.30 -36.97 -6.48
CA PRO A 258 -7.25 -36.76 -5.40
C PRO A 258 -7.12 -35.33 -4.86
N PRO A 259 -8.23 -34.71 -4.42
CA PRO A 259 -8.18 -33.40 -3.80
C PRO A 259 -7.32 -33.46 -2.51
N PRO A 260 -6.61 -32.39 -2.17
CA PRO A 260 -5.96 -32.30 -0.86
C PRO A 260 -7.01 -32.42 0.25
N PRO A 261 -6.65 -32.97 1.42
CA PRO A 261 -7.58 -33.13 2.53
C PRO A 261 -8.18 -31.79 2.93
N ALA A 262 -9.48 -31.80 3.20
CA ALA A 262 -10.23 -30.64 3.66
C ALA A 262 -9.55 -30.05 4.92
N TYR A 263 -9.17 -28.77 4.85
CA TYR A 263 -8.83 -28.01 6.04
C TYR A 263 -10.09 -27.90 6.90
N VAL A 264 -10.13 -28.67 7.98
CA VAL A 264 -11.11 -28.48 9.05
C VAL A 264 -10.78 -27.15 9.70
N ALA A 265 -11.62 -26.15 9.48
CA ALA A 265 -11.55 -24.86 10.15
C ALA A 265 -11.88 -25.05 11.64
N GLY A 266 -10.88 -25.39 12.44
CA GLY A 266 -10.88 -25.07 13.86
C GLY A 266 -10.65 -23.57 13.98
N ASN A 267 -11.72 -22.83 14.28
CA ASN A 267 -11.67 -21.41 14.62
C ASN A 267 -11.59 -21.29 16.16
N PRO A 268 -10.45 -20.88 16.75
CA PRO A 268 -10.43 -20.54 18.16
C PRO A 268 -10.56 -19.04 18.44
N ASN A 269 -10.61 -18.15 17.43
CA ASN A 269 -10.65 -16.71 17.68
C ASN A 269 -11.61 -16.01 16.69
N GLY A 270 -12.85 -15.79 17.14
CA GLY A 270 -13.89 -15.11 16.40
C GLY A 270 -13.55 -13.67 16.02
N ILE A 271 -12.99 -13.49 14.82
CA ILE A 271 -12.90 -12.19 14.15
C ILE A 271 -14.02 -12.14 13.10
N GLN A 272 -14.98 -11.25 13.32
CA GLN A 272 -16.11 -11.01 12.44
C GLN A 272 -15.64 -10.14 11.25
N LEU A 273 -15.82 -10.64 10.02
CA LEU A 273 -15.49 -9.91 8.79
C LEU A 273 -16.41 -8.68 8.63
N PRO A 274 -15.89 -7.55 8.10
CA PRO A 274 -16.69 -6.34 7.87
C PRO A 274 -17.76 -6.54 6.77
N PRO A 275 -18.90 -5.82 6.83
CA PRO A 275 -20.13 -6.14 6.10
C PRO A 275 -20.10 -5.90 4.58
N GLN A 276 -18.99 -5.45 3.99
CA GLN A 276 -18.91 -5.18 2.54
C GLN A 276 -18.62 -6.41 1.66
N TYR A 277 -18.45 -7.58 2.26
CA TYR A 277 -18.24 -8.85 1.54
C TYR A 277 -19.33 -9.89 1.83
N ALA A 278 -20.58 -9.45 1.94
CA ALA A 278 -21.70 -10.39 1.87
C ALA A 278 -21.78 -10.96 0.44
N PRO A 279 -21.82 -12.29 0.25
CA PRO A 279 -21.97 -12.88 -1.07
C PRO A 279 -23.32 -12.47 -1.65
N ILE A 280 -23.31 -11.87 -2.85
CA ILE A 280 -24.50 -11.58 -3.64
C ILE A 280 -25.17 -12.93 -3.94
N GLN A 281 -26.39 -13.11 -3.43
CA GLN A 281 -27.17 -14.32 -3.67
C GLN A 281 -27.69 -14.32 -5.11
N LEU A 282 -27.61 -15.46 -5.78
CA LEU A 282 -28.00 -15.67 -7.19
C LEU A 282 -29.51 -15.49 -7.48
N GLN A 283 -30.30 -14.98 -6.54
CA GLN A 283 -31.75 -14.80 -6.68
C GLN A 283 -32.15 -13.41 -7.20
N ASP A 284 -31.22 -12.45 -7.27
CA ASP A 284 -31.51 -11.05 -7.63
C ASP A 284 -31.42 -10.76 -9.15
N TYR A 285 -31.30 -11.80 -9.99
CA TYR A 285 -31.43 -11.67 -11.44
C TYR A 285 -32.74 -12.32 -11.92
N LYS A 286 -33.81 -11.53 -11.97
CA LYS A 286 -35.00 -11.76 -12.79
C LYS A 286 -35.43 -10.47 -13.48
#